data_AF-A0AAD1ARC4-F1
#
_entry.id   AF-A0AAD1ARC4-F1
#
_cell.length_a   1.000
_cell.length_b   1.000
_cell.length_c   1.000
_cell.angle_alpha   90.00
_cell.angle_beta   90.00
_cell.angle_gamma   90.00
#
_symmetry.space_group_name_H-M   'P 1'
#
loop_
_entity.id
_entity.type
_entity.pdbx_description
1 polymer ?
#
loop_
_entity_poly.entity_id
_entity_poly.type
_entity_poly.pdbx_seq_one_letter_code
_entity_poly.pdbx_strand_id
1 'polypeptide(L)'
;MAVQEKKRIQVQVDKELADDTEQVLERLGLTQTTAITMLYKRIVATGALPFKPALTENEKATLHFLKSTEDTPVTVFKDAKEVDEWLNEDE
;
A
#
# COMPACT_ATOMS: atom_id res chain seq x y z
N MET A 1 -20.35 -38.30 -7.04
CA MET A 1 -19.18 -37.40 -6.98
C MET A 1 -19.18 -36.74 -5.61
N ALA A 2 -18.13 -36.91 -4.81
CA ALA A 2 -18.05 -36.23 -3.52
C ALA A 2 -17.96 -34.72 -3.77
N VAL A 3 -18.94 -33.97 -3.28
CA VAL A 3 -18.87 -32.50 -3.28
C VAL A 3 -17.70 -32.14 -2.37
N GLN A 4 -16.64 -31.56 -2.94
CA GLN A 4 -15.55 -31.03 -2.12
C GLN A 4 -16.13 -30.01 -1.14
N GLU A 5 -15.85 -30.21 0.15
CA GLU A 5 -16.27 -29.28 1.20
C GLU A 5 -15.63 -27.91 0.94
N LYS A 6 -16.47 -26.88 0.86
CA LYS A 6 -16.01 -25.50 0.63
C LYS A 6 -15.78 -24.82 1.96
N LYS A 7 -14.56 -24.32 2.19
CA LYS A 7 -14.25 -23.46 3.34
C LYS A 7 -14.54 -22.00 2.98
N ARG A 8 -15.33 -21.31 3.83
CA ARG A 8 -15.57 -19.86 3.70
C ARG A 8 -14.37 -19.09 4.25
N ILE A 9 -13.93 -18.07 3.53
CA ILE A 9 -12.89 -17.13 3.95
C ILE A 9 -13.55 -15.75 4.07
N GLN A 10 -13.35 -15.09 5.21
CA GLN A 10 -13.83 -13.73 5.47
C GLN A 10 -12.65 -12.89 5.92
N VAL A 11 -12.44 -11.75 5.26
CA VAL A 11 -11.37 -10.79 5.54
C VAL A 11 -11.96 -9.39 5.43
N GLN A 12 -11.52 -8.49 6.30
CA GLN A 12 -11.82 -7.07 6.20
C GLN A 12 -10.68 -6.39 5.44
N VAL A 13 -11.04 -5.59 4.44
CA VAL A 13 -10.12 -4.78 3.65
C VAL A 13 -10.68 -3.36 3.58
N ASP A 14 -9.81 -2.41 3.30
CA ASP A 14 -10.25 -1.05 2.99
C ASP A 14 -11.21 -1.06 1.79
N LYS A 15 -12.24 -0.22 1.85
CA LYS A 15 -13.31 -0.21 0.85
C LYS A 15 -12.80 0.30 -0.50
N GLU A 16 -12.05 1.40 -0.51
CA GLU A 16 -11.52 1.99 -1.74
C GLU A 16 -10.56 1.03 -2.42
N LEU A 17 -9.68 0.40 -1.64
CA LEU A 17 -8.80 -0.67 -2.14
C LEU A 17 -9.58 -1.83 -2.77
N ALA A 18 -10.68 -2.25 -2.16
CA ALA A 18 -11.52 -3.34 -2.67
C ALA A 18 -12.18 -2.96 -4.00
N ASP A 19 -12.76 -1.75 -4.07
CA ASP A 19 -13.45 -1.23 -5.24
C ASP A 19 -12.47 -1.03 -6.42
N ASP A 20 -11.27 -0.49 -6.16
CA ASP A 20 -10.21 -0.33 -7.16
C ASP A 20 -9.70 -1.69 -7.67
N THR A 21 -9.51 -2.64 -6.76
CA THR A 21 -9.08 -3.99 -7.12
C THR A 21 -10.12 -4.68 -8.00
N GLU A 22 -11.42 -4.50 -7.70
CA GLU A 22 -12.51 -5.07 -8.51
C GLU A 22 -12.46 -4.55 -9.95
N GLN A 23 -12.34 -3.23 -10.14
CA GLN A 23 -12.23 -2.63 -11.48
C GLN A 23 -11.04 -3.17 -12.29
N VAL A 24 -9.89 -3.40 -11.63
CA VAL A 24 -8.71 -3.98 -12.29
C VAL A 24 -8.97 -5.43 -12.68
N LEU A 25 -9.52 -6.24 -11.77
CA LEU A 25 -9.80 -7.65 -12.03
C LEU A 25 -10.85 -7.84 -13.12
N GLU A 26 -11.90 -7.01 -13.14
CA GLU A 26 -12.93 -7.04 -14.18
C GLU A 26 -12.35 -6.80 -15.57
N ARG A 27 -11.43 -5.83 -15.71
CA ARG A 27 -10.71 -5.59 -16.97
C ARG A 27 -9.85 -6.78 -17.41
N LEU A 28 -9.39 -7.59 -16.46
CA LEU A 28 -8.66 -8.83 -16.72
C LEU A 28 -9.59 -10.04 -16.97
N GLY A 29 -10.92 -9.85 -16.91
CA GLY A 29 -11.90 -10.93 -17.00
C GLY A 29 -11.90 -11.86 -15.79
N LEU A 30 -11.47 -11.37 -14.64
CA LEU A 30 -11.31 -12.12 -13.40
C LEU A 30 -12.28 -11.63 -12.32
N THR A 31 -12.75 -12.55 -11.50
CA THR A 31 -13.48 -12.23 -10.26
C THR A 31 -12.51 -12.24 -9.08
N GLN A 32 -12.86 -11.53 -7.99
CA GLN A 32 -12.10 -11.57 -6.73
C GLN A 32 -11.89 -13.01 -6.23
N THR A 33 -12.93 -13.84 -6.26
CA THR A 33 -12.85 -15.26 -5.90
C THR A 33 -11.81 -16.03 -6.73
N THR A 34 -11.72 -15.73 -8.03
CA THR A 34 -10.74 -16.38 -8.92
C THR A 34 -9.33 -15.93 -8.59
N ALA A 35 -9.12 -14.63 -8.39
CA ALA A 35 -7.82 -14.06 -8.00
C ALA A 35 -7.32 -14.65 -6.68
N ILE A 36 -8.18 -14.70 -5.66
CA ILE A 36 -7.86 -15.32 -4.36
C ILE A 36 -7.54 -16.80 -4.54
N THR A 37 -8.34 -17.54 -5.31
CA THR A 37 -8.08 -18.96 -5.57
C THR A 37 -6.73 -19.19 -6.25
N MET A 38 -6.36 -18.34 -7.21
CA MET A 38 -5.06 -18.39 -7.89
C MET A 38 -3.91 -18.10 -6.91
N LEU A 39 -4.07 -17.13 -6.02
CA LEU A 39 -3.12 -16.84 -4.93
C LEU A 39 -2.86 -18.09 -4.08
N TYR A 40 -3.92 -18.74 -3.57
CA TYR A 40 -3.77 -19.97 -2.78
C TYR A 40 -3.06 -21.09 -3.55
N LYS A 41 -3.46 -21.32 -4.81
CA LYS A 41 -2.82 -22.34 -5.67
C LYS A 41 -1.34 -22.05 -5.87
N ARG A 42 -0.97 -20.79 -6.08
CA ARG A 42 0.43 -20.40 -6.29
C ARG A 42 1.27 -20.55 -5.03
N ILE A 43 0.70 -20.21 -3.86
CA ILE A 43 1.35 -20.42 -2.56
C ILE A 43 1.62 -21.92 -2.34
N VAL A 44 0.60 -22.76 -2.53
CA VAL A 44 0.75 -24.22 -2.37
C VAL A 44 1.77 -24.80 -3.35
N ALA A 45 1.76 -24.33 -4.61
CA ALA A 45 2.68 -24.83 -5.64
C ALA A 45 4.15 -24.43 -5.42
N THR A 46 4.40 -23.28 -4.79
CA THR A 46 5.76 -22.73 -4.63
C THR A 46 6.30 -22.82 -3.21
N GLY A 47 5.44 -23.05 -2.21
CA GLY A 47 5.80 -22.96 -0.80
C GLY A 47 6.13 -21.55 -0.34
N ALA A 48 5.79 -20.51 -1.12
CA ALA A 48 6.15 -19.12 -0.84
C ALA A 48 5.06 -18.14 -1.30
N LEU A 49 5.11 -16.89 -0.81
CA LEU A 49 4.27 -15.82 -1.34
C LEU A 49 4.62 -15.55 -2.81
N PRO A 50 3.63 -15.29 -3.69
CA PRO A 50 3.87 -15.04 -5.11
C PRO A 50 4.41 -13.63 -5.40
N PHE A 51 4.87 -12.94 -4.37
CA PHE A 51 5.58 -11.67 -4.43
C PHE A 51 6.64 -11.69 -3.34
N LYS A 52 7.71 -10.92 -3.53
CA LYS A 52 8.74 -10.76 -2.51
C LYS A 52 8.17 -9.85 -1.41
N PRO A 53 8.14 -10.28 -0.14
CA PRO A 53 7.74 -9.41 0.97
C PRO A 53 8.88 -8.42 1.27
N ALA A 54 9.03 -7.44 0.39
CA ALA A 54 10.03 -6.40 0.48
C ALA A 54 9.39 -5.08 0.07
N LEU A 55 9.84 -3.99 0.68
CA LEU A 55 9.46 -2.65 0.25
C LEU A 55 9.88 -2.44 -1.21
N THR A 56 9.00 -1.82 -1.98
CA THR A 56 9.30 -1.26 -3.30
C THR A 56 10.37 -0.17 -3.18
N GLU A 57 11.06 0.14 -4.27
CA GLU A 57 12.06 1.22 -4.27
C GLU A 57 11.44 2.58 -3.88
N ASN A 58 10.18 2.83 -4.27
CA ASN A 58 9.45 4.01 -3.85
C ASN A 58 9.19 4.02 -2.35
N GLU A 59 8.72 2.91 -1.77
CA GLU A 59 8.51 2.82 -0.32
C GLU A 59 9.83 2.96 0.45
N LYS A 60 10.93 2.40 -0.07
CA LYS A 60 12.27 2.62 0.50
C LYS A 60 12.71 4.07 0.42
N ALA A 61 12.49 4.74 -0.72
CA ALA A 61 12.82 6.14 -0.91
C ALA A 61 12.01 7.03 0.05
N THR A 62 10.71 6.78 0.18
CA THR A 62 9.85 7.45 1.16
C THR A 62 10.34 7.20 2.59
N LEU A 63 10.67 5.96 2.94
CA LEU A 63 11.20 5.64 4.26
C LEU A 63 12.54 6.31 4.53
N HIS A 64 13.43 6.38 3.54
CA HIS A 64 14.70 7.08 3.63
C HIS A 64 14.50 8.59 3.80
N PHE A 65 13.59 9.18 3.02
CA PHE A 65 13.21 10.58 3.15
C PHE A 65 12.72 10.88 4.57
N LEU A 66 11.72 10.13 5.06
CA LEU A 66 11.16 10.30 6.39
C LEU A 66 12.24 10.21 7.49
N LYS A 67 13.15 9.24 7.40
CA LYS A 67 14.28 9.12 8.32
C LYS A 67 15.26 10.28 8.24
N SER A 68 15.55 10.76 7.02
CA SER A 68 16.48 11.87 6.82
C SER A 68 15.92 13.19 7.33
N THR A 69 14.59 13.33 7.31
CA THR A 69 13.89 14.53 7.79
C THR A 69 13.54 14.48 9.28
N GLU A 70 13.74 13.35 9.96
CA GLU A 70 13.34 13.14 11.37
C GLU A 70 14.05 14.13 12.31
N ASP A 71 15.36 14.32 12.13
CA ASP A 71 16.17 15.27 12.90
C ASP A 71 16.28 16.66 12.24
N THR A 72 15.52 16.91 11.16
CA THR A 72 15.57 18.23 10.51
C THR A 72 14.87 19.25 11.40
N PRO A 73 15.51 20.39 11.72
CA PRO A 73 14.92 21.40 12.57
C PRO A 73 13.63 21.91 11.93
N VAL A 74 12.51 21.75 12.64
CA VAL A 74 11.20 22.27 12.25
C VAL A 74 11.03 23.66 12.86
N THR A 75 10.94 24.68 12.03
CA THR A 75 10.54 26.02 12.46
C THR A 75 9.02 26.13 12.41
N VAL A 76 8.39 26.33 13.57
CA VAL A 76 6.94 26.55 13.67
C VAL A 76 6.68 28.05 13.69
N PHE A 77 6.08 28.56 12.62
CA PHE A 77 5.63 29.94 12.53
C PHE A 77 4.24 30.09 13.14
N LYS A 78 4.05 31.08 14.02
CA LYS A 78 2.81 31.32 14.74
C LYS A 78 1.85 32.21 13.97
N ASP A 79 2.37 33.05 13.09
CA ASP A 79 1.60 34.02 12.32
C ASP A 79 2.31 34.45 11.03
N ALA A 80 1.54 35.11 10.16
CA ALA A 80 2.00 35.50 8.83
C ALA A 80 3.18 36.49 8.84
N LYS A 81 3.38 37.23 9.94
CA LYS A 81 4.54 38.14 10.05
C LYS A 81 5.84 37.38 10.25
N GLU A 82 5.84 36.36 11.12
CA GLU A 82 7.03 35.50 11.32
C GLU A 82 7.43 34.76 10.03
N VAL A 83 6.46 34.41 9.16
CA VAL A 83 6.74 33.81 7.84
C VAL A 83 7.38 34.84 6.90
N ASP A 84 6.85 36.06 6.86
CA ASP A 84 7.36 37.13 5.99
C ASP A 84 8.76 37.56 6.42
N GLU A 85 9.04 37.64 7.72
CA GLU A 85 10.37 37.92 8.24
C GLU A 85 11.38 36.82 7.86
N TRP A 86 11.02 35.54 8.01
CA TRP A 86 11.90 34.41 7.64
C TRP A 86 12.20 34.33 6.13
N LEU A 87 11.21 34.64 5.28
CA LEU A 87 11.40 34.63 3.82
C LEU A 87 12.33 35.75 3.33
N ASN A 88 12.45 36.83 4.10
CA ASN A 88 13.23 38.01 3.76
C ASN A 88 14.57 38.09 4.54
N GLU A 89 14.96 37.05 5.30
CA GLU A 89 16.21 37.02 6.08
C GLU A 89 17.50 36.90 5.22
N ASP A 90 17.39 36.71 3.91
CA ASP A 90 18.51 36.60 2.95
C ASP A 90 18.60 37.80 1.95
N GLU A 91 18.20 39.01 2.35
CA GLU A 91 18.57 40.28 1.67
C GLU A 91 19.60 41.11 2.45
#